data_AF-A0A1F4QKI1-F1
#
_entry.id   AF-A0A1F4QKI1-F1
#
_cell.length_a   1.000
_cell.length_b   1.000
_cell.length_c   1.000
_cell.angle_alpha   90.00
_cell.angle_beta   90.00
_cell.angle_gamma   90.00
#
_symmetry.space_group_name_H-M   'P 1'
#
loop_
_entity.id
_entity.type
_entity.pdbx_description
1 polymer ?
#
loop_
_entity_poly.entity_id
_entity_poly.type
_entity_poly.pdbx_seq_one_letter_code
_entity_poly.pdbx_strand_id
1 'polypeptide(L)'
;MTQDAAAPADRASPSAADLLPVAQNQRTPPEVLEQILGHPALSADVVMALLRHPQVPGAAMAQLAEGATGAILEVLLGSLDRVGRWVEALEALLRNPAVPEVKHPTLQRQIEVAKKRGAEGSKKSLLLQIKELPVGQKLSLAKKGNKDVRMILIRDSNEMIALEVAGSPRITDGEILAIAQMRDVSDKILRYIASNRMYRQNHQIVLSLLHNPRTPVGVSLGLGISGLSDRELTDLVKNRNIPGAVSRAAKQIQDRRRAPQTPAGGGH
;
A
#
# COMPACT_ATOMS: atom_id res chain seq x y z
N MET A 1 -11.33 10.57 -71.59
CA MET A 1 -9.87 10.51 -71.40
C MET A 1 -9.38 11.91 -71.12
N THR A 2 -9.21 12.26 -69.85
CA THR A 2 -8.23 13.24 -69.37
C THR A 2 -8.16 13.06 -67.87
N GLN A 3 -7.02 12.53 -67.43
CA GLN A 3 -6.62 12.41 -66.04
C GLN A 3 -6.39 13.81 -65.50
N ASP A 4 -7.00 14.13 -64.35
CA ASP A 4 -6.55 15.22 -63.51
C ASP A 4 -6.00 14.58 -62.22
N ALA A 5 -4.71 14.27 -62.26
CA ALA A 5 -3.97 13.71 -61.15
C ALA A 5 -3.50 14.87 -60.27
N ALA A 6 -4.31 15.24 -59.29
CA ALA A 6 -3.88 16.10 -58.20
C ALA A 6 -2.80 15.38 -57.38
N ALA A 7 -1.58 15.90 -57.41
CA ALA A 7 -0.46 15.47 -56.61
C ALA A 7 -0.80 15.47 -55.10
N PRO A 8 -0.33 14.50 -54.30
CA PRO A 8 -0.48 14.57 -52.86
C PRO A 8 0.42 15.68 -52.32
N ALA A 9 -0.19 16.65 -51.63
CA ALA A 9 0.50 17.71 -50.92
C ALA A 9 1.52 17.13 -49.93
N ASP A 10 2.74 17.61 -50.08
CA ASP A 10 3.88 17.47 -49.19
C ASP A 10 3.46 17.80 -47.74
N ARG A 11 3.24 16.77 -46.91
CA ARG A 11 3.04 16.97 -45.46
C ARG A 11 4.43 17.25 -44.89
N ALA A 12 4.77 18.53 -44.75
CA ALA A 12 5.99 18.97 -44.06
C ALA A 12 6.13 18.19 -42.74
N SER A 13 7.19 17.40 -42.63
CA SER A 13 7.51 16.67 -41.40
C SER A 13 7.59 17.67 -40.24
N PRO A 14 6.97 17.39 -39.08
CA PRO A 14 6.90 18.34 -37.98
C PRO A 14 8.29 18.79 -37.53
N SER A 15 8.46 20.08 -37.30
CA SER A 15 9.72 20.66 -36.88
C SER A 15 9.97 20.42 -35.38
N ALA A 16 11.20 20.61 -34.91
CA ALA A 16 11.53 20.49 -33.47
C ALA A 16 10.65 21.39 -32.57
N ALA A 17 10.23 22.55 -33.09
CA ALA A 17 9.36 23.50 -32.38
C ALA A 17 7.93 22.96 -32.22
N ASP A 18 7.47 22.09 -33.15
CA ASP A 18 6.15 21.47 -33.11
C ASP A 18 6.11 20.27 -32.14
N LEU A 19 7.25 19.61 -31.93
CA LEU A 19 7.37 18.44 -31.06
C LEU A 19 7.44 18.81 -29.57
N LEU A 20 8.01 19.98 -29.23
CA LEU A 20 8.22 20.37 -27.83
C LEU A 20 6.92 20.52 -27.03
N PRO A 21 5.86 21.20 -27.52
CA PRO A 21 4.58 21.28 -26.80
C PRO A 21 3.94 19.91 -26.57
N VAL A 22 4.10 18.99 -27.53
CA VAL A 22 3.56 17.63 -27.44
C VAL A 22 4.32 16.81 -26.40
N ALA A 23 5.65 16.94 -26.35
CA ALA A 23 6.49 16.30 -25.33
C ALA A 23 6.28 16.87 -23.91
N GLN A 24 5.87 18.13 -23.78
CA GLN A 24 5.56 18.76 -22.49
C GLN A 24 4.17 18.40 -21.96
N ASN A 25 3.24 18.02 -22.82
CA ASN A 25 1.90 17.64 -22.43
C ASN A 25 1.90 16.26 -21.73
N GLN A 26 1.69 16.26 -20.42
CA GLN A 26 1.72 15.04 -19.58
C GLN A 26 0.68 13.97 -19.92
N ARG A 27 -0.29 14.30 -20.78
CA ARG A 27 -1.35 13.38 -21.25
C ARG A 27 -1.03 12.76 -22.60
N THR A 28 0.10 13.09 -23.20
CA THR A 28 0.48 12.55 -24.51
C THR A 28 0.66 11.03 -24.42
N PRO A 29 -0.06 10.25 -25.25
CA PRO A 29 0.02 8.79 -25.22
C PRO A 29 1.43 8.26 -25.47
N PRO A 30 1.81 7.10 -24.91
CA PRO A 30 3.15 6.52 -25.03
C PRO A 30 3.56 6.26 -26.48
N GLU A 31 2.60 5.90 -27.36
CA GLU A 31 2.86 5.65 -28.78
C GLU A 31 3.33 6.91 -29.51
N VAL A 32 2.76 8.06 -29.13
CA VAL A 32 3.13 9.36 -29.71
C VAL A 32 4.51 9.77 -29.19
N LEU A 33 4.83 9.52 -27.92
CA LEU A 33 6.15 9.81 -27.35
C LEU A 33 7.26 8.97 -27.99
N GLU A 34 6.97 7.71 -28.30
CA GLU A 34 7.89 6.83 -29.05
C GLU A 34 8.16 7.37 -30.46
N GLN A 35 7.12 7.83 -31.16
CA GLN A 35 7.28 8.49 -32.46
C GLN A 35 8.14 9.76 -32.37
N ILE A 36 7.98 10.56 -31.31
CA ILE A 36 8.81 11.76 -31.08
C ILE A 36 10.27 11.38 -30.88
N LEU A 37 10.56 10.34 -30.09
CA LEU A 37 11.92 9.86 -29.83
C LEU A 37 12.63 9.35 -31.09
N GLY A 38 11.89 8.81 -32.06
CA GLY A 38 12.42 8.37 -33.35
C GLY A 38 12.46 9.45 -34.43
N HIS A 39 12.02 10.69 -34.14
CA HIS A 39 11.85 11.72 -35.17
C HIS A 39 13.20 12.35 -35.57
N PRO A 40 13.46 12.58 -36.88
CA PRO A 40 14.73 13.16 -37.36
C PRO A 40 15.00 14.59 -36.86
N ALA A 41 13.94 15.33 -36.53
CA ALA A 41 14.03 16.69 -35.98
C ALA A 41 14.14 16.72 -34.43
N LEU A 42 14.55 15.63 -33.79
CA LEU A 42 14.68 15.56 -32.34
C LEU A 42 15.78 16.52 -31.83
N SER A 43 15.43 17.41 -30.91
CA SER A 43 16.34 18.37 -30.30
C SER A 43 16.62 18.06 -28.83
N ALA A 44 17.72 18.61 -28.30
CA ALA A 44 18.11 18.52 -26.90
C ALA A 44 16.98 18.95 -25.93
N ASP A 45 16.25 20.01 -26.28
CA ASP A 45 15.15 20.55 -25.45
C ASP A 45 13.95 19.59 -25.41
N VAL A 46 13.63 18.95 -26.53
CA VAL A 46 12.57 17.94 -26.61
C VAL A 46 12.95 16.73 -25.77
N VAL A 47 14.20 16.25 -25.87
CA VAL A 47 14.70 15.15 -25.02
C VAL A 47 14.63 15.52 -23.54
N MET A 48 14.99 16.75 -23.16
CA MET A 48 14.86 17.22 -21.78
C MET A 48 13.41 17.25 -21.27
N ALA A 49 12.45 17.55 -22.14
CA ALA A 49 11.02 17.45 -21.81
C ALA A 49 10.60 15.99 -21.63
N LEU A 50 11.00 15.09 -22.54
CA LEU A 50 10.71 13.65 -22.47
C LEU A 50 11.34 12.99 -21.25
N LEU A 51 12.55 13.38 -20.85
CA LEU A 51 13.21 12.95 -19.61
C LEU A 51 12.47 13.39 -18.33
N ARG A 52 11.46 14.25 -18.41
CA ARG A 52 10.56 14.61 -17.30
C ARG A 52 9.19 13.96 -17.42
N HIS A 53 8.88 13.42 -18.59
CA HIS A 53 7.57 12.87 -18.89
C HIS A 53 7.40 11.49 -18.21
N PRO A 54 6.25 11.20 -17.57
CA PRO A 54 6.04 9.96 -16.83
C PRO A 54 5.74 8.75 -17.72
N GLN A 55 5.16 8.96 -18.91
CA GLN A 55 4.68 7.88 -19.78
C GLN A 55 5.66 7.47 -20.88
N VAL A 56 6.90 7.95 -20.86
CA VAL A 56 7.87 7.60 -21.91
C VAL A 56 8.26 6.11 -21.80
N PRO A 57 8.07 5.31 -22.86
CA PRO A 57 8.45 3.91 -22.86
C PRO A 57 9.96 3.71 -22.71
N GLY A 58 10.37 2.75 -21.86
CA GLY A 58 11.79 2.45 -21.64
C GLY A 58 12.49 1.91 -22.88
N ALA A 59 11.80 1.10 -23.68
CA ALA A 59 12.34 0.57 -24.94
C ALA A 59 12.68 1.70 -25.93
N ALA A 60 11.80 2.68 -26.08
CA ALA A 60 12.03 3.84 -26.95
C ALA A 60 13.20 4.71 -26.43
N MET A 61 13.28 4.93 -25.12
CA MET A 61 14.41 5.65 -24.52
C MET A 61 15.73 4.90 -24.68
N ALA A 62 15.72 3.56 -24.62
CA ALA A 62 16.89 2.73 -24.84
C ALA A 62 17.36 2.77 -26.30
N GLN A 63 16.45 2.73 -27.26
CA GLN A 63 16.78 2.89 -28.68
C GLN A 63 17.41 4.26 -28.95
N LEU A 64 16.84 5.34 -28.37
CA LEU A 64 17.45 6.67 -28.46
C LEU A 64 18.87 6.67 -27.87
N ALA A 65 19.04 6.10 -26.67
CA ALA A 65 20.32 6.06 -25.97
C ALA A 65 21.41 5.30 -26.74
N GLU A 66 21.06 4.19 -27.41
CA GLU A 66 21.99 3.37 -28.18
C GLU A 66 22.54 4.12 -29.41
N GLY A 67 21.69 4.93 -30.07
CA GLY A 67 22.06 5.73 -31.25
C GLY A 67 22.38 7.20 -30.99
N ALA A 68 22.34 7.66 -29.73
CA ALA A 68 22.50 9.07 -29.40
C ALA A 68 23.91 9.60 -29.73
N THR A 69 23.96 10.76 -30.38
CA THR A 69 25.20 11.47 -30.71
C THR A 69 25.06 12.97 -30.44
N GLY A 70 26.19 13.69 -30.35
CA GLY A 70 26.22 15.16 -30.24
C GLY A 70 25.41 15.68 -29.05
N ALA A 71 24.60 16.72 -29.28
CA ALA A 71 23.83 17.40 -28.23
C ALA A 71 22.84 16.48 -27.49
N ILE A 72 22.27 15.47 -28.16
CA ILE A 72 21.36 14.51 -27.53
C ILE A 72 22.13 13.64 -26.51
N LEU A 73 23.32 13.17 -26.90
CA LEU A 73 24.15 12.36 -26.01
C LEU A 73 24.61 13.16 -24.79
N GLU A 74 24.99 14.42 -24.97
CA GLU A 74 25.37 15.32 -23.87
C GLU A 74 24.23 15.51 -22.87
N VAL A 75 23.00 15.69 -23.36
CA VAL A 75 21.81 15.80 -22.51
C VAL A 75 21.57 14.53 -21.68
N LEU A 76 21.68 13.35 -22.31
CA LEU A 76 21.49 12.07 -21.63
C LEU A 76 22.57 11.84 -20.56
N LEU A 77 23.84 12.08 -20.90
CA LEU A 77 24.98 11.96 -19.97
C LEU A 77 24.98 13.03 -18.87
N GLY A 78 24.39 14.20 -19.13
CA GLY A 78 24.18 15.26 -18.14
C GLY A 78 23.01 14.98 -17.19
N SER A 79 22.11 14.07 -17.54
CA SER A 79 20.85 13.79 -16.83
C SER A 79 20.72 12.34 -16.37
N LEU A 80 21.83 11.66 -16.07
CA LEU A 80 21.85 10.22 -15.74
C LEU A 80 20.91 9.82 -14.61
N ASP A 81 20.73 10.68 -13.59
CA ASP A 81 19.79 10.41 -12.49
C ASP A 81 18.34 10.27 -12.98
N ARG A 82 17.95 11.00 -14.03
CA ARG A 82 16.61 10.91 -14.64
C ARG A 82 16.50 9.75 -15.61
N VAL A 83 17.58 9.45 -16.33
CA VAL A 83 17.69 8.28 -17.22
C VAL A 83 17.61 7.00 -16.41
N GLY A 84 18.10 6.98 -15.17
CA GLY A 84 18.04 5.83 -14.26
C GLY A 84 16.63 5.32 -13.90
N ARG A 85 15.57 5.97 -14.40
CA ARG A 85 14.22 5.39 -14.43
C ARG A 85 14.10 4.21 -15.40
N TRP A 86 14.94 4.16 -16.42
CA TRP A 86 14.99 3.13 -17.45
C TRP A 86 16.37 2.46 -17.42
N VAL A 87 16.45 1.29 -16.77
CA VAL A 87 17.71 0.53 -16.66
C VAL A 87 18.23 0.18 -18.05
N GLU A 88 17.32 -0.16 -18.97
CA GLU A 88 17.62 -0.51 -20.34
C GLU A 88 18.29 0.64 -21.10
N ALA A 89 17.91 1.90 -20.80
CA ALA A 89 18.51 3.07 -21.42
C ALA A 89 19.94 3.34 -20.91
N LEU A 90 20.20 3.11 -19.62
CA LEU A 90 21.57 3.20 -19.09
C LEU A 90 22.47 2.10 -19.66
N GLU A 91 21.95 0.88 -19.83
CA GLU A 91 22.66 -0.22 -20.47
C GLU A 91 22.91 0.02 -21.96
N ALA A 92 21.97 0.68 -22.65
CA ALA A 92 22.13 1.11 -24.04
C ALA A 92 23.21 2.20 -24.17
N LEU A 93 23.26 3.19 -23.27
CA LEU A 93 24.35 4.17 -23.23
C LEU A 93 25.72 3.50 -23.08
N LEU A 94 25.82 2.46 -22.26
CA LEU A 94 27.09 1.74 -22.07
C LEU A 94 27.54 0.98 -23.35
N ARG A 95 26.60 0.62 -24.23
CA ARG A 95 26.86 -0.01 -25.53
C ARG A 95 27.10 0.99 -26.66
N ASN A 96 26.79 2.27 -26.45
CA ASN A 96 26.89 3.29 -27.47
C ASN A 96 28.37 3.70 -27.68
N PRO A 97 28.93 3.54 -28.90
CA PRO A 97 30.34 3.85 -29.19
C PRO A 97 30.69 5.34 -29.09
N ALA A 98 29.70 6.24 -29.13
CA ALA A 98 29.92 7.67 -28.98
C ALA A 98 30.10 8.11 -27.51
N VAL A 99 29.87 7.22 -26.54
CA VAL A 99 30.07 7.53 -25.12
C VAL A 99 31.57 7.51 -24.78
N PRO A 100 32.10 8.58 -24.16
CA PRO A 100 33.49 8.57 -23.70
C PRO A 100 33.71 7.54 -22.58
N GLU A 101 34.80 6.77 -22.67
CA GLU A 101 35.13 5.73 -21.68
C GLU A 101 35.20 6.25 -20.24
N VAL A 102 35.57 7.53 -20.05
CA VAL A 102 35.61 8.22 -18.74
C VAL A 102 34.25 8.20 -18.03
N LYS A 103 33.14 8.11 -18.78
CA LYS A 103 31.77 8.05 -18.24
C LYS A 103 31.31 6.64 -17.90
N HIS A 104 32.00 5.59 -18.36
CA HIS A 104 31.60 4.19 -18.14
C HIS A 104 31.47 3.81 -16.65
N PRO A 105 32.41 4.19 -15.75
CA PRO A 105 32.26 3.88 -14.32
C PRO A 105 31.02 4.54 -13.69
N THR A 106 30.67 5.76 -14.12
CA THR A 106 29.47 6.45 -13.64
C THR A 106 28.19 5.76 -14.11
N LEU A 107 28.16 5.34 -15.38
CA LEU A 107 27.04 4.57 -15.94
C LEU A 107 26.85 3.24 -15.21
N GLN A 108 27.93 2.48 -14.99
CA GLN A 108 27.89 1.23 -14.24
C GLN A 108 27.32 1.41 -12.83
N ARG A 109 27.77 2.46 -12.12
CA ARG A 109 27.24 2.80 -10.79
C ARG A 109 25.74 3.12 -10.84
N GLN A 110 25.30 3.92 -11.81
CA GLN A 110 23.89 4.28 -11.96
C GLN A 110 23.02 3.06 -12.33
N ILE A 111 23.53 2.14 -13.17
CA ILE A 111 22.87 0.87 -13.48
C ILE A 111 22.68 0.04 -12.20
N GLU A 112 23.72 -0.09 -11.38
CA GLU A 112 23.63 -0.84 -10.13
C GLU A 112 22.60 -0.23 -9.16
N VAL A 113 22.60 1.09 -9.01
CA VAL A 113 21.62 1.83 -8.19
C VAL A 113 20.20 1.64 -8.73
N ALA A 114 20.00 1.76 -10.04
CA ALA A 114 18.70 1.61 -10.68
C ALA A 114 18.18 0.16 -10.56
N LYS A 115 19.04 -0.85 -10.74
CA LYS A 115 18.69 -2.27 -10.52
C LYS A 115 18.30 -2.55 -9.07
N LYS A 116 19.01 -1.98 -8.09
CA LYS A 116 18.67 -2.08 -6.67
C LYS A 116 17.30 -1.44 -6.37
N ARG A 117 17.04 -0.23 -6.89
CA ARG A 117 15.73 0.45 -6.76
C ARG A 117 14.60 -0.35 -7.39
N GLY A 118 14.82 -0.92 -8.58
CA GLY A 118 13.85 -1.78 -9.26
C GLY A 118 13.56 -3.07 -8.49
N ALA A 119 14.59 -3.70 -7.89
CA ALA A 119 14.42 -4.88 -7.05
C ALA A 119 13.65 -4.58 -5.75
N GLU A 120 13.86 -3.41 -5.15
CA GLU A 120 13.10 -2.96 -3.97
C GLU A 120 11.66 -2.57 -4.32
N GLY A 121 11.42 -1.94 -5.47
CA GLY A 121 10.07 -1.62 -5.97
C GLY A 121 9.29 -2.84 -6.48
N SER A 122 9.99 -3.88 -6.96
CA SER A 122 9.40 -5.13 -7.49
C SER A 122 9.09 -6.17 -6.40
N LYS A 123 9.63 -6.02 -5.18
CA LYS A 123 9.12 -6.76 -4.02
C LYS A 123 7.71 -6.29 -3.72
N LYS A 124 6.71 -6.93 -4.35
CA LYS A 124 5.29 -6.78 -4.00
C LYS A 124 5.21 -6.76 -2.48
N SER A 125 4.52 -5.77 -1.91
CA SER A 125 4.36 -5.71 -0.45
C SER A 125 3.81 -7.05 0.03
N LEU A 126 4.25 -7.51 1.21
CA LEU A 126 3.83 -8.80 1.77
C LEU A 126 2.29 -8.93 1.82
N LEU A 127 1.60 -7.79 2.00
CA LEU A 127 0.15 -7.67 1.88
C LEU A 127 -0.37 -8.04 0.47
N LEU A 128 0.22 -7.48 -0.59
CA LEU A 128 -0.17 -7.78 -1.96
C LEU A 128 0.10 -9.24 -2.32
N GLN A 129 1.26 -9.77 -1.91
CA GLN A 129 1.58 -11.19 -2.12
C GLN A 129 0.55 -12.09 -1.48
N ILE A 130 0.21 -11.86 -0.20
CA ILE A 130 -0.80 -12.64 0.51
C ILE A 130 -2.17 -12.55 -0.17
N LYS A 131 -2.58 -11.36 -0.62
CA LYS A 131 -3.88 -11.17 -1.28
C LYS A 131 -4.04 -12.04 -2.53
N GLU A 132 -2.97 -12.21 -3.29
CA GLU A 132 -2.96 -13.00 -4.53
C GLU A 132 -2.94 -14.53 -4.29
N LEU A 133 -2.67 -14.99 -3.06
CA LEU A 133 -2.58 -16.42 -2.78
C LEU A 133 -3.96 -17.11 -2.84
N PRO A 134 -4.02 -18.35 -3.35
CA PRO A 134 -5.21 -19.19 -3.25
C PRO A 134 -5.61 -19.45 -1.79
N VAL A 135 -6.91 -19.68 -1.56
CA VAL A 135 -7.49 -19.90 -0.23
C VAL A 135 -6.77 -21.01 0.56
N GLY A 136 -6.43 -22.14 -0.08
CA GLY A 136 -5.72 -23.24 0.58
C GLY A 136 -4.31 -22.87 1.06
N GLN A 137 -3.61 -22.00 0.34
CA GLN A 137 -2.30 -21.51 0.75
C GLN A 137 -2.43 -20.51 1.89
N LYS A 138 -3.43 -19.61 1.84
CA LYS A 138 -3.75 -18.69 2.94
C LYS A 138 -4.08 -19.45 4.24
N LEU A 139 -4.88 -20.52 4.18
CA LEU A 139 -5.17 -21.37 5.34
C LEU A 139 -3.90 -22.04 5.90
N SER A 140 -3.02 -22.52 5.03
CA SER A 140 -1.72 -23.09 5.46
C SER A 140 -0.85 -22.04 6.15
N LEU A 141 -0.84 -20.81 5.62
CA LEU A 141 -0.14 -19.67 6.20
C LEU A 141 -0.78 -19.14 7.48
N ALA A 142 -2.09 -19.23 7.67
CA ALA A 142 -2.74 -18.87 8.92
C ALA A 142 -2.22 -19.74 10.09
N LYS A 143 -2.01 -21.04 9.84
CA LYS A 143 -1.45 -22.00 10.81
C LYS A 143 0.04 -21.82 11.05
N LYS A 144 0.83 -21.62 9.99
CA LYS A 144 2.31 -21.71 10.05
C LYS A 144 3.03 -20.36 9.92
N GLY A 145 2.35 -19.33 9.45
CA GLY A 145 2.93 -18.02 9.15
C GLY A 145 3.47 -17.29 10.37
N ASN A 146 4.33 -16.31 10.12
CA ASN A 146 4.85 -15.41 11.15
C ASN A 146 3.76 -14.40 11.59
N LYS A 147 4.11 -13.53 12.54
CA LYS A 147 3.22 -12.50 13.08
C LYS A 147 2.62 -11.61 11.99
N ASP A 148 3.43 -11.13 11.03
CA ASP A 148 2.97 -10.19 9.99
C ASP A 148 1.94 -10.82 9.07
N VAL A 149 2.18 -12.08 8.66
CA VAL A 149 1.25 -12.86 7.85
C VAL A 149 -0.10 -13.02 8.57
N ARG A 150 -0.08 -13.40 9.85
CA ARG A 150 -1.31 -13.52 10.66
C ARG A 150 -2.04 -12.18 10.77
N MET A 151 -1.31 -11.09 10.99
CA MET A 151 -1.90 -9.78 11.18
C MET A 151 -2.53 -9.18 9.91
N ILE A 152 -2.13 -9.71 8.75
CA ILE A 152 -2.79 -9.43 7.46
C ILE A 152 -3.98 -10.36 7.27
N LEU A 153 -3.81 -11.67 7.48
CA LEU A 153 -4.85 -12.67 7.25
C LEU A 153 -6.05 -12.58 8.21
N ILE A 154 -5.89 -12.00 9.40
CA ILE A 154 -7.01 -11.79 10.34
C ILE A 154 -8.08 -10.83 9.80
N ARG A 155 -7.73 -10.01 8.80
CA ARG A 155 -8.61 -9.07 8.09
C ARG A 155 -9.04 -9.59 6.72
N ASP A 156 -8.76 -10.86 6.42
CA ASP A 156 -9.14 -11.45 5.13
C ASP A 156 -10.68 -11.43 5.00
N SER A 157 -11.17 -11.23 3.78
CA SER A 157 -12.61 -11.22 3.51
C SER A 157 -13.25 -12.59 3.72
N ASN A 158 -12.47 -13.66 3.61
CA ASN A 158 -12.92 -15.01 3.93
C ASN A 158 -12.78 -15.29 5.44
N GLU A 159 -13.92 -15.37 6.10
CA GLU A 159 -14.00 -15.57 7.55
C GLU A 159 -13.37 -16.88 8.04
N MET A 160 -13.33 -17.93 7.21
CA MET A 160 -12.67 -19.18 7.60
C MET A 160 -11.17 -18.97 7.77
N ILE A 161 -10.54 -18.16 6.93
CA ILE A 161 -9.12 -17.83 7.04
C ILE A 161 -8.87 -17.02 8.32
N ALA A 162 -9.70 -16.00 8.57
CA ALA A 162 -9.55 -15.17 9.77
C ALA A 162 -9.74 -15.99 11.07
N LEU A 163 -10.71 -16.91 11.11
CA LEU A 163 -10.91 -17.81 12.25
C LEU A 163 -9.72 -18.76 12.44
N GLU A 164 -9.16 -19.28 11.35
CA GLU A 164 -7.96 -20.13 11.40
C GLU A 164 -6.74 -19.38 11.95
N VAL A 165 -6.60 -18.09 11.64
CA VAL A 165 -5.56 -17.25 12.26
C VAL A 165 -5.78 -17.12 13.76
N ALA A 166 -7.01 -16.81 14.18
CA ALA A 166 -7.35 -16.64 15.59
C ALA A 166 -7.19 -17.93 16.41
N GLY A 167 -7.35 -19.10 15.78
CA GLY A 167 -7.12 -20.42 16.36
C GLY A 167 -5.70 -20.96 16.18
N SER A 168 -4.79 -20.20 15.59
CA SER A 168 -3.43 -20.65 15.29
C SER A 168 -2.66 -21.00 16.56
N PRO A 169 -1.94 -22.14 16.63
CA PRO A 169 -1.16 -22.52 17.81
C PRO A 169 0.04 -21.59 18.06
N ARG A 170 0.38 -20.73 17.08
CA ARG A 170 1.46 -19.76 17.16
C ARG A 170 0.98 -18.35 17.53
N ILE A 171 -0.33 -18.16 17.71
CA ILE A 171 -0.86 -16.86 18.10
C ILE A 171 -0.52 -16.58 19.56
N THR A 172 -0.10 -15.36 19.84
CA THR A 172 0.29 -14.91 21.18
C THR A 172 -0.79 -14.02 21.79
N ASP A 173 -0.81 -13.93 23.13
CA ASP A 173 -1.72 -13.02 23.85
C ASP A 173 -1.54 -11.57 23.41
N GLY A 174 -0.31 -11.15 23.10
CA GLY A 174 -0.04 -9.81 22.57
C GLY A 174 -0.66 -9.57 21.19
N GLU A 175 -0.70 -10.59 20.33
CA GLU A 175 -1.42 -10.49 19.05
C GLU A 175 -2.93 -10.48 19.25
N ILE A 176 -3.46 -11.30 20.14
CA ILE A 176 -4.90 -11.31 20.45
C ILE A 176 -5.34 -9.97 21.03
N LEU A 177 -4.54 -9.38 21.92
CA LEU A 177 -4.77 -8.04 22.44
C LEU A 177 -4.81 -7.00 21.33
N ALA A 178 -3.86 -7.04 20.39
CA ALA A 178 -3.85 -6.15 19.24
C ALA A 178 -5.10 -6.34 18.37
N ILE A 179 -5.49 -7.59 18.10
CA ILE A 179 -6.70 -7.93 17.31
C ILE A 179 -7.97 -7.42 18.02
N ALA A 180 -8.06 -7.57 19.33
CA ALA A 180 -9.20 -7.08 20.12
C ALA A 180 -9.39 -5.56 20.04
N GLN A 181 -8.37 -4.80 19.67
CA GLN A 181 -8.43 -3.34 19.48
C GLN A 181 -8.75 -2.93 18.03
N MET A 182 -8.74 -3.86 17.08
CA MET A 182 -8.94 -3.57 15.66
C MET A 182 -10.41 -3.28 15.32
N ARG A 183 -10.64 -2.27 14.48
CA ARG A 183 -11.98 -1.85 14.06
C ARG A 183 -12.40 -2.39 12.68
N ASP A 184 -11.49 -3.08 12.03
CA ASP A 184 -11.57 -3.62 10.67
C ASP A 184 -11.49 -5.16 10.65
N VAL A 185 -11.61 -5.81 11.81
CA VAL A 185 -11.78 -7.26 11.93
C VAL A 185 -13.26 -7.64 12.01
N SER A 186 -13.59 -8.86 11.56
CA SER A 186 -14.95 -9.40 11.63
C SER A 186 -15.40 -9.58 13.08
N ASP A 187 -16.69 -9.35 13.33
CA ASP A 187 -17.30 -9.51 14.66
C ASP A 187 -17.26 -10.97 15.13
N LYS A 188 -17.23 -11.93 14.20
CA LYS A 188 -17.03 -13.37 14.50
C LYS A 188 -15.69 -13.63 15.18
N ILE A 189 -14.64 -12.91 14.79
CA ILE A 189 -13.32 -13.03 15.44
C ILE A 189 -13.38 -12.49 16.86
N LEU A 190 -13.99 -11.33 17.06
CA LEU A 190 -14.15 -10.74 18.39
C LEU A 190 -15.01 -11.63 19.30
N ARG A 191 -16.05 -12.27 18.75
CA ARG A 191 -16.86 -13.28 19.45
C ARG A 191 -16.04 -14.51 19.80
N TYR A 192 -15.21 -15.02 18.88
CA TYR A 192 -14.33 -16.15 19.14
C TYR A 192 -13.37 -15.84 20.31
N ILE A 193 -12.70 -14.69 20.26
CA ILE A 193 -11.79 -14.25 21.33
C ILE A 193 -12.54 -14.14 22.66
N ALA A 194 -13.72 -13.51 22.67
CA ALA A 194 -14.53 -13.31 23.87
C ALA A 194 -15.08 -14.61 24.49
N SER A 195 -15.25 -15.66 23.67
CA SER A 195 -15.71 -16.98 24.11
C SER A 195 -14.58 -17.86 24.65
N ASN A 196 -13.32 -17.53 24.34
CA ASN A 196 -12.18 -18.31 24.78
C ASN A 196 -11.86 -18.03 26.26
N ARG A 197 -11.87 -19.08 27.09
CA ARG A 197 -11.65 -18.99 28.53
C ARG A 197 -10.28 -18.40 28.88
N MET A 198 -9.24 -18.70 28.09
CA MET A 198 -7.89 -18.19 28.29
C MET A 198 -7.88 -16.66 28.16
N TYR A 199 -8.44 -16.14 27.07
CA TYR A 199 -8.45 -14.70 26.80
C TYR A 199 -9.38 -13.92 27.73
N ARG A 200 -10.46 -14.56 28.22
CA ARG A 200 -11.34 -13.97 29.24
C ARG A 200 -10.67 -13.76 30.60
N GLN A 201 -9.63 -14.53 30.93
CA GLN A 201 -8.88 -14.33 32.18
C GLN A 201 -7.93 -13.13 32.08
N ASN A 202 -7.58 -12.72 30.85
CA ASN A 202 -6.72 -11.58 30.61
C ASN A 202 -7.54 -10.29 30.63
N HIS A 203 -7.45 -9.55 31.74
CA HIS A 203 -8.18 -8.30 31.97
C HIS A 203 -7.99 -7.27 30.84
N GLN A 204 -6.78 -7.17 30.28
CA GLN A 204 -6.47 -6.22 29.23
C GLN A 204 -7.17 -6.56 27.89
N ILE A 205 -7.31 -7.84 27.58
CA ILE A 205 -8.05 -8.30 26.40
C ILE A 205 -9.54 -8.02 26.58
N VAL A 206 -10.09 -8.36 27.76
CA VAL A 206 -11.49 -8.09 28.10
C VAL A 206 -11.81 -6.59 27.97
N LEU A 207 -10.98 -5.74 28.56
CA LEU A 207 -11.13 -4.29 28.48
C LEU A 207 -11.05 -3.78 27.03
N SER A 208 -10.12 -4.32 26.24
CA SER A 208 -9.98 -3.96 24.82
C SER A 208 -11.22 -4.34 24.00
N LEU A 209 -11.80 -5.52 24.24
CA LEU A 209 -13.04 -5.96 23.60
C LEU A 209 -14.23 -5.06 23.99
N LEU A 210 -14.33 -4.64 25.25
CA LEU A 210 -15.38 -3.74 25.72
C LEU A 210 -15.29 -2.35 25.07
N HIS A 211 -14.08 -1.87 24.79
CA HIS A 211 -13.85 -0.59 24.13
C HIS A 211 -13.94 -0.63 22.60
N ASN A 212 -14.10 -1.82 22.01
CA ASN A 212 -14.13 -1.97 20.56
C ASN A 212 -15.56 -1.82 19.98
N PRO A 213 -15.81 -0.88 19.03
CA PRO A 213 -17.11 -0.72 18.38
C PRO A 213 -17.64 -1.96 17.68
N ARG A 214 -16.73 -2.83 17.21
CA ARG A 214 -17.06 -4.03 16.44
C ARG A 214 -17.43 -5.22 17.32
N THR A 215 -17.17 -5.16 18.63
CA THR A 215 -17.59 -6.25 19.53
C THR A 215 -19.11 -6.25 19.63
N PRO A 216 -19.78 -7.37 19.29
CA PRO A 216 -21.24 -7.44 19.37
C PRO A 216 -21.77 -7.15 20.77
N VAL A 217 -22.84 -6.36 20.86
CA VAL A 217 -23.43 -5.93 22.15
C VAL A 217 -23.68 -7.11 23.09
N GLY A 218 -24.29 -8.19 22.59
CA GLY A 218 -24.58 -9.37 23.41
C GLY A 218 -23.31 -10.05 23.96
N VAL A 219 -22.20 -9.97 23.24
CA VAL A 219 -20.90 -10.46 23.72
C VAL A 219 -20.36 -9.52 24.79
N SER A 220 -20.35 -8.21 24.53
CA SER A 220 -19.84 -7.20 25.45
C SER A 220 -20.54 -7.21 26.81
N LEU A 221 -21.86 -7.37 26.84
CA LEU A 221 -22.61 -7.45 28.10
C LEU A 221 -22.21 -8.68 28.94
N GLY A 222 -21.79 -9.77 28.29
CA GLY A 222 -21.31 -10.99 28.95
C GLY A 222 -19.84 -10.98 29.36
N LEU A 223 -19.09 -9.90 29.10
CA LEU A 223 -17.66 -9.77 29.41
C LEU A 223 -17.37 -9.30 30.85
N GLY A 224 -18.41 -9.07 31.67
CA GLY A 224 -18.22 -8.78 33.09
C GLY A 224 -17.91 -7.31 33.39
N ILE A 225 -18.72 -6.38 32.84
CA ILE A 225 -18.60 -4.92 33.10
C ILE A 225 -18.63 -4.62 34.61
N SER A 226 -19.33 -5.43 35.41
CA SER A 226 -19.40 -5.31 36.87
C SER A 226 -18.07 -5.56 37.59
N GLY A 227 -17.11 -6.23 36.96
CA GLY A 227 -15.78 -6.48 37.49
C GLY A 227 -14.77 -5.34 37.26
N LEU A 228 -15.14 -4.32 36.49
CA LEU A 228 -14.27 -3.18 36.20
C LEU A 228 -14.07 -2.29 37.43
N SER A 229 -12.90 -1.65 37.51
CA SER A 229 -12.62 -0.58 38.46
C SER A 229 -13.42 0.68 38.15
N ASP A 230 -13.56 1.58 39.12
CA ASP A 230 -14.33 2.82 38.93
C ASP A 230 -13.73 3.74 37.86
N ARG A 231 -12.40 3.70 37.70
CA ARG A 231 -11.69 4.42 36.63
C ARG A 231 -12.07 3.85 35.26
N GLU A 232 -11.97 2.54 35.10
CA GLU A 232 -12.32 1.86 33.83
C GLU A 232 -13.79 2.04 33.47
N LEU A 233 -14.71 1.97 34.44
CA LEU A 233 -16.12 2.28 34.23
C LEU A 233 -16.30 3.71 33.72
N THR A 234 -15.60 4.67 34.33
CA THR A 234 -15.66 6.07 33.89
C THR A 234 -15.15 6.23 32.46
N ASP A 235 -14.05 5.58 32.11
CA ASP A 235 -13.47 5.62 30.77
C ASP A 235 -14.39 4.96 29.74
N LEU A 236 -15.04 3.85 30.11
CA LEU A 236 -16.02 3.15 29.26
C LEU A 236 -17.27 3.99 29.02
N VAL A 237 -17.80 4.66 30.04
CA VAL A 237 -18.97 5.56 29.92
C VAL A 237 -18.65 6.76 29.02
N LYS A 238 -17.45 7.34 29.13
CA LYS A 238 -17.01 8.49 28.31
C LYS A 238 -16.73 8.13 26.85
N ASN A 239 -16.50 6.86 26.55
CA ASN A 239 -16.15 6.42 25.20
C ASN A 239 -17.38 6.49 24.26
N ARG A 240 -17.30 7.34 23.23
CA ARG A 240 -18.36 7.50 22.22
C ARG A 240 -18.29 6.48 21.08
N ASN A 241 -17.22 5.68 21.03
CA ASN A 241 -16.97 4.71 19.99
C ASN A 241 -17.46 3.29 20.35
N ILE A 242 -18.23 3.12 21.43
CA ILE A 242 -18.79 1.82 21.83
C ILE A 242 -20.31 1.79 21.63
N PRO A 243 -20.92 0.60 21.50
CA PRO A 243 -22.38 0.51 21.44
C PRO A 243 -23.05 1.14 22.67
N GLY A 244 -24.09 1.95 22.44
CA GLY A 244 -24.74 2.71 23.52
C GLY A 244 -25.30 1.84 24.65
N ALA A 245 -25.69 0.59 24.37
CA ALA A 245 -26.12 -0.37 25.40
C ALA A 245 -24.99 -0.71 26.40
N VAL A 246 -23.75 -0.83 25.93
CA VAL A 246 -22.58 -1.11 26.78
C VAL A 246 -22.27 0.10 27.66
N SER A 247 -22.29 1.31 27.08
CA SER A 247 -22.11 2.56 27.83
C SER A 247 -23.18 2.75 28.91
N ARG A 248 -24.46 2.47 28.60
CA ARG A 248 -25.55 2.52 29.58
C ARG A 248 -25.38 1.50 30.69
N ALA A 249 -24.99 0.26 30.38
CA ALA A 249 -24.74 -0.77 31.39
C ALA A 249 -23.61 -0.36 32.34
N ALA A 250 -22.51 0.20 31.81
CA ALA A 250 -21.42 0.72 32.62
C ALA A 250 -21.86 1.87 33.53
N LYS A 251 -22.67 2.80 33.00
CA LYS A 251 -23.22 3.92 33.77
C LYS A 251 -24.12 3.46 34.91
N GLN A 252 -25.01 2.49 34.65
CA GLN A 252 -25.89 1.94 35.68
C GLN A 252 -25.12 1.30 36.84
N ILE A 253 -24.02 0.60 36.53
CA ILE A 253 -23.14 0.01 37.55
C ILE A 253 -22.43 1.10 38.35
N GLN A 254 -21.93 2.14 37.67
CA GLN A 254 -21.29 3.28 38.32
C GLN A 254 -22.24 4.03 39.26
N ASP A 255 -23.46 4.30 38.81
CA ASP A 255 -24.49 4.98 39.61
C ASP A 255 -24.89 4.14 40.83
N ARG A 256 -25.02 2.81 40.66
CA ARG A 256 -25.28 1.88 41.76
C ARG A 256 -24.16 1.84 42.80
N ARG A 257 -22.89 1.99 42.38
CA ARG A 257 -21.74 2.06 43.31
C ARG A 257 -21.66 3.40 44.05
N ARG A 258 -22.16 4.48 43.44
CA ARG A 258 -22.19 5.83 44.03
C ARG A 258 -23.39 6.05 44.95
N ALA A 259 -24.49 5.34 44.75
CA ALA A 259 -25.65 5.43 45.64
C ALA A 259 -25.25 4.96 47.06
N PRO A 260 -25.54 5.74 48.11
CA PRO A 260 -25.25 5.32 49.48
C PRO A 260 -26.04 4.04 49.80
N GLN A 261 -25.38 3.02 50.35
CA GLN A 261 -26.07 1.88 50.94
C GLN A 261 -26.91 2.42 52.12
N THR A 262 -28.22 2.57 51.93
CA THR A 262 -29.13 2.84 53.03
C THR A 262 -29.03 1.64 53.98
N PRO A 263 -28.60 1.80 55.25
CA PRO A 263 -28.63 0.69 56.17
C PRO A 263 -30.09 0.27 56.34
N ALA A 264 -30.40 -0.96 55.94
CA ALA A 264 -31.68 -1.58 56.24
C ALA A 264 -31.88 -1.52 57.76
N GLY A 265 -32.96 -0.86 58.17
CA GLY A 265 -33.20 -0.43 59.54
C GLY A 265 -33.01 -1.54 60.56
N GLY A 266 -32.29 -1.19 61.63
CA GLY A 266 -32.50 -1.80 62.94
C GLY A 266 -33.93 -1.47 63.37
N GLY A 267 -34.80 -2.48 63.30
CA GLY A 267 -36.09 -2.49 63.96
C GLY A 267 -36.01 -3.48 65.11
N HIS A 268 -36.27 -2.95 66.31
CA HIS A 268 -36.31 -3.54 67.65
C HIS A 268 -36.66 -5.02 67.78
#